data_AF-A0A225WXN9-F1
#
_entry.id   AF-A0A225WXN9-F1
#
_cell.length_a   1.000
_cell.length_b   1.000
_cell.length_c   1.000
_cell.angle_alpha   90.00
_cell.angle_beta   90.00
_cell.angle_gamma   90.00
#
_symmetry.space_group_name_H-M   'P 1'
#
loop_
_entity.id
_entity.type
_entity.pdbx_description
1 polymer ?
#
loop_
_entity_poly.entity_id
_entity_poly.type
_entity_poly.pdbx_seq_one_letter_code
_entity_poly.pdbx_strand_id
1 'polypeptide(L)' 'MNCLAAKLLGQKLEICSVARFVWDDTMARVSEVSFQTDLITPILNVLGSLEQVASVFSYALVTPEGHTIVQ' A
#
# COMPACT_ATOMS: atom_id res chain seq x y z
N MET A 1 24.79 1.13 0.25
CA MET A 1 23.59 0.71 0.99
C MET A 1 22.56 1.82 0.84
N ASN A 2 21.39 1.55 0.24
CA ASN A 2 20.39 2.60 -0.03
C ASN A 2 19.85 3.15 1.30
N CYS A 3 19.99 4.46 1.54
CA CYS A 3 19.69 5.08 2.85
C CYS A 3 18.22 4.91 3.26
N LEU A 4 17.31 4.80 2.30
CA LEU A 4 15.88 4.58 2.55
C LEU A 4 15.60 3.15 3.04
N ALA A 5 16.22 2.15 2.41
CA ALA A 5 16.04 0.74 2.81
C ALA A 5 16.54 0.51 4.24
N ALA A 6 17.66 1.15 4.63
CA ALA A 6 18.19 1.06 5.99
C ALA A 6 17.24 1.67 7.03
N LYS A 7 16.51 2.75 6.70
CA LYS A 7 15.51 3.35 7.59
C LYS A 7 14.26 2.49 7.75
N LEU A 8 13.85 1.79 6.70
CA LEU A 8 12.65 0.95 6.70
C LEU A 8 12.92 -0.44 7.31
N LEU A 9 14.16 -0.93 7.26
CA LEU A 9 14.51 -2.25 7.74
C LEU A 9 14.23 -2.40 9.24
N GLY A 10 13.46 -3.42 9.61
CA GLY A 10 13.11 -3.71 11.00
C GLY A 10 11.93 -2.89 11.55
N GLN A 11 11.38 -1.95 10.79
CA GLN A 11 10.16 -1.24 11.18
C GLN A 11 8.93 -2.11 10.91
N LYS A 12 8.07 -2.25 11.92
CA LYS A 12 6.68 -2.69 11.73
C LYS A 12 5.85 -1.49 11.28
N LEU A 13 5.23 -1.59 10.10
CA LEU A 13 4.29 -0.59 9.60
C LEU A 13 2.86 -1.05 9.89
N GLU A 14 2.10 -0.25 10.62
CA GLU A 14 0.66 -0.45 10.76
C GLU A 14 -0.05 0.33 9.66
N ILE A 15 -0.82 -0.40 8.86
CA ILE A 15 -1.43 0.10 7.65
C ILE A 15 -2.94 0.04 7.84
N CYS A 16 -3.59 1.20 7.75
CA CYS A 16 -5.05 1.30 7.78
C CYS A 16 -5.61 1.01 6.38
N SER A 17 -6.48 0.01 6.29
CA SER A 17 -7.09 -0.42 5.04
C SER A 17 -8.58 -0.68 5.20
N VAL A 18 -9.32 -0.50 4.11
CA VAL A 18 -10.73 -0.87 3.99
C VAL A 18 -10.89 -1.80 2.80
N ALA A 19 -11.61 -2.91 3.00
CA ALA A 19 -11.98 -3.83 1.93
C ALA A 19 -13.48 -3.70 1.62
N ARG A 20 -13.80 -3.64 0.33
CA ARG A 20 -15.15 -3.70 -0.21
C ARG A 20 -15.35 -5.05 -0.88
N PHE A 21 -16.43 -5.72 -0.50
CA PHE A 21 -16.88 -6.95 -1.13
C PHE A 21 -18.18 -6.64 -1.87
N VAL A 22 -18.24 -6.99 -3.15
CA VAL A 22 -19.47 -6.94 -3.94
C VAL A 22 -20.04 -8.35 -3.98
N TRP A 23 -21.29 -8.48 -3.54
CA TRP A 23 -22.03 -9.72 -3.57
C TRP A 23 -22.88 -9.80 -4.85
N ASP A 24 -22.86 -10.96 -5.51
CA ASP A 24 -23.72 -11.29 -6.64
C ASP A 24 -24.79 -12.28 -6.16
N ASP A 25 -26.02 -11.77 -6.04
CA ASP A 25 -27.17 -12.55 -5.61
C ASP A 25 -27.61 -13.60 -6.63
N THR A 26 -27.30 -13.41 -7.92
CA THR A 26 -27.66 -14.37 -8.99
C THR A 26 -26.82 -15.63 -8.89
N MET A 27 -25.52 -15.46 -8.59
CA MET A 27 -24.56 -16.55 -8.46
C MET A 27 -24.36 -16.98 -6.98
N ALA A 28 -25.03 -16.31 -6.04
CA ALA A 28 -24.92 -16.50 -4.60
C ALA A 28 -23.47 -16.52 -4.08
N ARG A 29 -22.63 -15.59 -4.57
CA ARG A 29 -21.21 -15.48 -4.19
C ARG A 29 -20.69 -14.06 -4.27
N VAL A 30 -19.53 -13.81 -3.67
CA VAL A 30 -18.77 -12.57 -3.91
C VAL A 30 -18.31 -12.53 -5.36
N SER A 31 -18.59 -11.43 -6.06
CA SER A 31 -18.19 -11.19 -7.45
C SER A 31 -16.97 -10.30 -7.57
N GLU A 32 -16.74 -9.41 -6.59
CA GLU A 32 -15.60 -8.50 -6.57
C GLU A 32 -15.08 -8.32 -5.15
N VAL A 33 -13.76 -8.24 -5.04
CA VAL A 33 -13.07 -7.75 -3.85
C VAL A 33 -12.17 -6.60 -4.29
N SER A 34 -12.40 -5.42 -3.73
CA SER A 34 -11.52 -4.28 -3.88
C SER A 34 -11.09 -3.78 -2.51
N PHE A 35 -9.95 -3.11 -2.45
CA PHE A 35 -9.43 -2.57 -1.21
C PHE A 35 -8.81 -1.20 -1.45
N GLN A 36 -8.86 -0.36 -0.41
CA GLN A 36 -8.20 0.93 -0.38
C GLN A 36 -7.32 0.97 0.87
N THR A 37 -6.07 1.37 0.69
CA THR A 37 -5.05 1.36 1.73
C THR A 37 -4.34 2.71 1.78
N ASP A 38 -3.84 3.11 2.95
CA ASP A 38 -2.91 4.24 3.09
C ASP A 38 -1.50 3.74 3.43
N LEU A 39 -0.65 3.61 2.41
CA LEU A 39 0.78 3.29 2.61
C LEU A 39 1.63 4.55 2.85
N ILE A 40 1.11 5.74 2.55
CA ILE A 40 1.86 6.99 2.67
C ILE A 40 2.10 7.32 4.14
N THR A 41 1.04 7.34 4.96
CA THR A 41 1.13 7.73 6.36
C THR A 41 2.17 6.93 7.16
N PRO A 42 2.15 5.58 7.15
CA PRO A 42 3.14 4.81 7.93
C PRO A 42 4.57 4.95 7.39
N ILE A 43 4.77 5.08 6.08
CA ILE A 43 6.11 5.25 5.50
C ILE A 43 6.63 6.66 5.77
N LEU A 44 5.77 7.68 5.68
CA LEU A 44 6.11 9.07 6.02
C LEU A 44 6.53 9.19 7.48
N ASN A 45 5.86 8.49 8.39
CA ASN A 45 6.23 8.46 9.82
C ASN A 45 7.65 7.91 10.05
N VAL A 46 8.12 6.96 9.23
CA VAL A 46 9.48 6.40 9.32
C VAL A 46 10.50 7.30 8.63
N LEU A 47 10.19 7.82 7.44
CA LEU A 47 11.16 8.54 6.61
C LEU A 47 11.27 10.03 6.94
N GLY A 48 10.18 10.64 7.40
CA GLY A 48 10.09 12.06 7.77
C GLY A 48 10.09 13.04 6.60
N SER A 49 9.96 12.56 5.35
CA SER A 49 9.97 13.39 4.15
C SER A 49 9.11 12.77 3.05
N LEU A 50 8.23 13.56 2.46
CA LEU A 50 7.35 13.13 1.38
C LEU A 50 8.14 12.85 0.09
N GLU A 51 9.25 13.55 -0.15
CA GLU A 51 10.17 13.28 -1.25
C GLU A 51 10.81 11.89 -1.13
N GLN A 52 11.18 11.49 0.10
CA GLN A 52 11.69 10.15 0.37
C GLN A 52 10.60 9.09 0.18
N VAL A 53 9.35 9.38 0.58
CA VAL A 53 8.21 8.49 0.30
C VAL A 53 8.01 8.32 -1.20
N ALA A 54 8.00 9.41 -1.98
CA ALA A 54 7.88 9.36 -3.44
C ALA A 54 9.00 8.53 -4.09
N SER A 55 10.24 8.62 -3.56
CA SER A 55 11.35 7.81 -4.03
C SER A 55 11.14 6.31 -3.80
N VAL A 56 10.49 5.90 -2.70
CA VAL A 56 10.14 4.49 -2.44
C VAL A 56 9.19 3.96 -3.51
N PHE A 57 8.22 4.76 -3.95
CA PHE A 57 7.21 4.34 -4.93
C PHE A 57 7.63 4.48 -6.39
N SER A 58 8.76 5.14 -6.70
CA SER A 58 9.22 5.41 -8.07
C SER A 58 9.35 4.17 -8.97
N TYR A 59 9.67 3.01 -8.39
CA TYR A 59 9.77 1.72 -9.08
C TYR A 59 9.04 0.61 -8.33
N ALA A 60 8.13 0.97 -7.42
CA ALA A 60 7.37 -0.02 -6.67
C ALA A 60 6.32 -0.69 -7.56
N LEU A 61 6.08 -1.98 -7.34
CA LEU A 61 5.01 -2.74 -8.00
C LEU A 61 3.65 -2.55 -7.32
N VAL A 62 3.54 -1.55 -6.45
CA VAL A 62 2.35 -1.21 -5.69
C VAL A 62 2.19 0.30 -5.67
N THR A 63 0.97 0.80 -5.84
CA THR A 63 0.68 2.22 -5.70
C THR A 63 0.62 2.63 -4.23
N PRO A 64 0.74 3.92 -3.89
CA PRO A 64 0.50 4.42 -2.53
C PRO A 64 -0.81 3.96 -1.87
N GLU A 65 -1.84 3.72 -2.69
CA GLU A 65 -3.17 3.26 -2.27
C GLU A 65 -3.24 1.73 -2.08
N GLY A 66 -2.14 1.02 -2.35
CA GLY A 66 -2.01 -0.43 -2.19
C GLY A 66 -2.34 -1.25 -3.44
N HIS A 67 -2.70 -0.65 -4.56
CA HIS A 67 -3.03 -1.40 -5.77
C HIS A 67 -1.78 -1.99 -6.41
N THR A 68 -1.80 -3.28 -6.74
CA THR A 68 -0.69 -3.92 -7.46
C THR A 68 -0.66 -3.45 -8.91
N ILE A 69 0.50 -3.03 -9.39
CA ILE A 69 0.72 -2.72 -10.80
C ILE A 69 1.08 -4.05 -11.49
N VAL A 70 0.13 -4.61 -12.24
CA VAL A 70 0.37 -5.82 -13.04
C VAL A 70 1.23 -5.42 -14.24
N GLN A 71 2.40 -6.03 -14.38
CA GLN A 71 3.29 -5.84 -15.53
C GLN A 71 2.83 -6.66 -16.73
#